data_AF-A0A7Y2GCR1-F1
#
_entry.id   AF-A0A7Y2GCR1-F1
#
_cell.length_a   1.000
_cell.length_b   1.000
_cell.length_c   1.000
_cell.angle_alpha   90.00
_cell.angle_beta   90.00
_cell.angle_gamma   90.00
#
_symmetry.space_group_name_H-M   'P 1'
#
loop_
_entity.id
_entity.type
_entity.pdbx_description
1 polymer ?
#
loop_
_entity_poly.entity_id
_entity_poly.type
_entity_poly.pdbx_seq_one_letter_code
_entity_poly.pdbx_strand_id
1 'polypeptide(L)'
;MVPFAAATLALIVALYAVAALFLGWGLQISGLVRHSLTQTAMVPATALSFVFAGLSMITALSGRVKLSHLLNALLLGLVGLTMMGQVSGWHGPSALFFAQTEATERMAMITALVLVLYVWAANRILKRSFFAVECIGVLGISAALAITLMNLTGTTDLPGLSYTAGISLQTSVLAGLLFLALSIVAFGDEQETREP
;
A
#
# COMPACT_ATOMS: atom_id res chain seq x y z
N MET A 1 -16.47 13.00 -14.34
CA MET A 1 -16.07 11.60 -14.71
C MET A 1 -14.87 11.06 -13.91
N VAL A 2 -14.13 11.92 -13.23
CA VAL A 2 -12.93 11.64 -12.42
C VAL A 2 -13.10 10.57 -11.31
N PRO A 3 -14.20 10.55 -10.52
CA PRO A 3 -14.29 9.62 -9.38
C PRO A 3 -14.37 8.15 -9.83
N PHE A 4 -14.86 7.89 -11.05
CA PHE A 4 -14.97 6.53 -11.58
C PHE A 4 -13.61 5.91 -11.90
N ALA A 5 -12.71 6.66 -12.53
CA ALA A 5 -11.37 6.18 -12.87
C ALA A 5 -10.54 5.88 -11.61
N ALA A 6 -10.58 6.78 -10.63
CA ALA A 6 -9.90 6.59 -9.34
C ALA A 6 -10.48 5.41 -8.54
N ALA A 7 -11.80 5.27 -8.50
CA ALA A 7 -12.45 4.12 -7.85
C ALA A 7 -12.10 2.80 -8.54
N THR A 8 -12.01 2.78 -9.87
CA THR A 8 -11.63 1.60 -10.65
C THR A 8 -10.18 1.17 -10.34
N LEU A 9 -9.24 2.11 -10.31
CA LEU A 9 -7.85 1.81 -9.94
C LEU A 9 -7.73 1.29 -8.51
N ALA A 10 -8.43 1.92 -7.56
CA ALA A 10 -8.47 1.47 -6.17
C ALA A 10 -9.09 0.06 -6.03
N LEU A 11 -10.11 -0.23 -6.83
CA LEU A 11 -10.74 -1.56 -6.88
C LEU A 11 -9.78 -2.60 -7.46
N ILE A 12 -9.06 -2.29 -8.54
CA ILE A 12 -8.05 -3.18 -9.13
C ILE A 12 -6.98 -3.52 -8.09
N VAL A 13 -6.49 -2.53 -7.34
CA VAL A 13 -5.51 -2.76 -6.26
C VAL A 13 -6.09 -3.68 -5.19
N ALA A 14 -7.31 -3.44 -4.75
CA ALA A 14 -7.97 -4.27 -3.73
C ALA A 14 -8.17 -5.71 -4.22
N LEU A 15 -8.68 -5.91 -5.44
CA LEU A 15 -8.90 -7.23 -6.03
C LEU A 15 -7.59 -7.99 -6.23
N TYR A 16 -6.54 -7.31 -6.72
CA TYR A 16 -5.23 -7.92 -6.85
C TYR A 16 -4.64 -8.30 -5.49
N ALA A 17 -4.77 -7.44 -4.48
CA ALA A 17 -4.29 -7.74 -3.13
C ALA A 17 -5.04 -8.94 -2.51
N VAL A 18 -6.36 -9.03 -2.72
CA VAL A 18 -7.15 -10.22 -2.36
C VAL A 18 -6.65 -11.46 -3.11
N ALA A 19 -6.46 -11.37 -4.43
CA ALA A 19 -5.96 -12.48 -5.23
C ALA A 19 -4.55 -12.93 -4.78
N ALA A 20 -3.66 -12.00 -4.46
CA ALA A 20 -2.33 -12.29 -3.92
C ALA A 20 -2.42 -12.98 -2.54
N LEU A 21 -3.39 -12.61 -1.70
CA LEU A 21 -3.63 -13.24 -0.41
C LEU A 21 -4.19 -14.66 -0.57
N PHE A 22 -5.22 -14.86 -1.41
CA PHE A 22 -5.84 -16.17 -1.59
C PHE A 22 -5.01 -17.12 -2.45
N LEU A 23 -4.55 -16.68 -3.61
CA LEU A 23 -3.82 -17.53 -4.56
C LEU A 23 -2.34 -17.67 -4.18
N GLY A 24 -1.72 -16.59 -3.72
CA GLY A 24 -0.35 -16.63 -3.24
C GLY A 24 -0.26 -17.38 -1.92
N TRP A 25 -0.79 -16.80 -0.85
CA TRP A 25 -0.64 -17.40 0.49
C TRP A 25 -1.54 -18.63 0.70
N GLY A 26 -2.81 -18.57 0.32
CA GLY A 26 -3.76 -19.68 0.53
C GLY A 26 -3.51 -20.93 -0.31
N LEU A 27 -3.20 -20.77 -1.61
CA LEU A 27 -2.95 -21.90 -2.53
C LEU A 27 -1.46 -22.20 -2.76
N GLN A 28 -0.56 -21.47 -2.09
CA GLN A 28 0.90 -21.61 -2.21
C GLN A 28 1.44 -21.56 -3.65
N ILE A 29 0.78 -20.81 -4.54
CA ILE A 29 1.22 -20.68 -5.94
C ILE A 29 2.49 -19.84 -5.98
N SER A 30 3.64 -20.49 -6.17
CA SER A 30 4.99 -19.89 -6.14
C SER A 30 5.23 -18.80 -7.18
N GLY A 31 4.40 -18.68 -8.22
CA GLY A 31 4.43 -17.56 -9.17
C GLY A 31 3.81 -16.26 -8.63
N LEU A 32 3.00 -16.34 -7.57
CA LEU A 32 2.37 -15.21 -6.88
C LEU A 32 2.99 -14.96 -5.49
N VAL A 33 3.58 -16.00 -4.90
CA VAL A 33 4.38 -15.91 -3.68
C VAL A 33 5.80 -15.49 -4.07
N ARG A 34 6.17 -14.27 -3.68
CA ARG A 34 7.58 -13.82 -3.57
C ARG A 34 8.36 -15.00 -3.01
N HIS A 35 9.53 -15.38 -3.55
CA HIS A 35 10.52 -16.35 -3.04
C HIS A 35 10.07 -17.55 -2.17
N SER A 36 10.70 -18.73 -2.31
CA SER A 36 10.39 -19.92 -1.48
C SER A 36 10.47 -19.71 0.05
N LEU A 37 11.12 -18.64 0.52
CA LEU A 37 11.23 -18.23 1.93
C LEU A 37 10.15 -17.24 2.41
N THR A 38 9.27 -16.77 1.52
CA THR A 38 8.27 -15.71 1.82
C THR A 38 6.85 -16.25 2.00
N GLN A 39 6.71 -17.52 2.40
CA GLN A 39 5.48 -18.09 2.98
C GLN A 39 5.13 -17.51 4.37
N THR A 40 5.69 -16.35 4.68
CA THR A 40 5.72 -15.72 5.98
C THR A 40 4.59 -14.70 6.15
N ALA A 41 4.17 -14.46 7.40
CA ALA A 41 2.96 -13.72 7.80
C ALA A 41 2.87 -12.26 7.26
N MET A 42 3.93 -11.77 6.66
CA MET A 42 4.05 -10.44 6.08
C MET A 42 3.28 -10.26 4.75
N VAL A 43 3.08 -11.35 3.98
CA VAL A 43 2.30 -11.32 2.73
C VAL A 43 0.81 -11.01 3.01
N PRO A 44 0.14 -11.70 3.97
CA PRO A 44 -1.22 -11.36 4.38
C PRO A 44 -1.38 -9.93 4.91
N ALA A 45 -0.51 -9.47 5.82
CA ALA A 45 -0.65 -8.16 6.45
C ALA A 45 -0.46 -7.01 5.44
N THR A 46 0.52 -7.15 4.53
CA THR A 46 0.75 -6.18 3.45
C THR A 46 -0.43 -6.18 2.47
N ALA A 47 -0.89 -7.35 2.04
CA ALA A 47 -2.06 -7.47 1.15
C ALA A 47 -3.32 -6.87 1.79
N LEU A 48 -3.61 -7.18 3.06
CA LEU A 48 -4.74 -6.59 3.80
C LEU A 48 -4.64 -5.06 3.89
N SER A 49 -3.43 -4.52 4.06
CA SER A 49 -3.22 -3.07 4.07
C SER A 49 -3.58 -2.43 2.73
N PHE A 50 -3.23 -3.06 1.61
CA PHE A 50 -3.64 -2.61 0.27
C PHE A 50 -5.14 -2.75 0.02
N VAL A 51 -5.78 -3.79 0.56
CA VAL A 51 -7.24 -3.95 0.51
C VAL A 51 -7.93 -2.82 1.27
N PHE A 52 -7.51 -2.53 2.50
CA PHE A 52 -8.08 -1.44 3.28
C PHE A 52 -7.82 -0.08 2.64
N ALA A 53 -6.65 0.15 2.04
CA ALA A 53 -6.36 1.37 1.28
C ALA A 53 -7.30 1.53 0.08
N GLY A 54 -7.46 0.49 -0.75
CA GLY A 54 -8.38 0.53 -1.89
C GLY A 54 -9.82 0.80 -1.46
N LEU A 55 -10.30 0.11 -0.43
CA LEU A 55 -11.65 0.31 0.10
C LEU A 55 -11.83 1.68 0.76
N SER A 56 -10.81 2.21 1.46
CA SER A 56 -10.87 3.54 2.07
C SER A 56 -11.00 4.63 1.01
N MET A 57 -10.35 4.45 -0.13
CA MET A 57 -10.48 5.35 -1.29
C MET A 57 -11.90 5.33 -1.86
N ILE A 58 -12.43 4.15 -2.16
CA ILE A 58 -13.76 3.98 -2.75
C ILE A 58 -14.83 4.57 -1.82
N THR A 59 -14.71 4.32 -0.52
CA THR A 59 -15.63 4.83 0.48
C THR A 59 -15.49 6.34 0.70
N ALA A 60 -14.28 6.89 0.59
CA ALA A 60 -14.05 8.35 0.60
C ALA A 60 -14.75 9.02 -0.59
N LEU A 61 -14.57 8.47 -1.80
CA LEU A 61 -15.20 8.97 -3.02
C LEU A 61 -16.73 8.84 -3.02
N SER A 62 -17.25 7.82 -2.34
CA SER A 62 -18.70 7.60 -2.18
C SER A 62 -19.33 8.47 -1.08
N GLY A 63 -18.58 9.38 -0.44
CA GLY A 63 -19.07 10.25 0.63
C GLY A 63 -19.33 9.53 1.96
N ARG A 64 -18.91 8.27 2.12
CA ARG A 64 -19.08 7.47 3.36
C ARG A 64 -17.96 7.76 4.35
N VAL A 65 -17.88 9.00 4.82
CA VAL A 65 -16.77 9.54 5.64
C VAL A 65 -16.45 8.66 6.86
N LYS A 66 -17.47 8.24 7.63
CA LYS A 66 -17.28 7.40 8.82
C LYS A 66 -16.63 6.05 8.51
N LEU A 67 -17.04 5.42 7.41
CA LEU A 67 -16.50 4.13 6.98
C LEU A 67 -15.06 4.29 6.46
N SER A 68 -14.78 5.36 5.71
CA SER A 68 -13.42 5.66 5.25
C SER A 68 -12.46 5.89 6.43
N HIS A 69 -12.87 6.63 7.47
CA HIS A 69 -12.07 6.78 8.68
C HIS A 69 -11.84 5.45 9.42
N LEU A 70 -12.85 4.60 9.52
CA LEU A 70 -12.70 3.27 10.14
C LEU A 70 -11.67 2.42 9.38
N LEU A 71 -11.75 2.39 8.05
CA LEU A 71 -10.81 1.65 7.20
C LEU A 71 -9.38 2.20 7.31
N ASN A 72 -9.22 3.51 7.32
CA ASN A 72 -7.93 4.17 7.56
C ASN A 72 -7.37 3.84 8.95
N ALA A 73 -8.21 3.78 9.99
CA ALA A 73 -7.80 3.42 11.34
C ALA A 73 -7.35 1.95 11.42
N LEU A 74 -8.07 1.03 10.77
CA LEU A 74 -7.69 -0.39 10.67
C LEU A 74 -6.37 -0.57 9.93
N LEU A 75 -6.17 0.16 8.83
CA LEU A 75 -4.92 0.18 8.07
C LEU A 75 -3.75 0.66 8.94
N LEU A 76 -3.91 1.79 9.66
CA LEU A 76 -2.87 2.30 10.56
C LEU A 76 -2.60 1.33 11.72
N GLY A 77 -3.63 0.66 12.23
CA GLY A 77 -3.50 -0.39 13.24
C GLY A 77 -2.66 -1.56 12.74
N LEU A 78 -2.91 -2.04 11.51
CA LEU A 78 -2.10 -3.08 10.89
C LEU A 78 -0.65 -2.65 10.69
N VAL A 79 -0.42 -1.43 10.16
CA VAL A 79 0.94 -0.89 9.99
C VAL A 79 1.66 -0.75 11.33
N GLY A 80 0.96 -0.31 12.37
CA GLY A 80 1.51 -0.21 13.72
C GLY A 80 1.90 -1.57 14.29
N LEU A 81 1.03 -2.58 14.16
CA LEU A 81 1.31 -3.94 14.61
C LEU A 81 2.51 -4.55 13.86
N THR A 82 2.60 -4.37 12.54
CA THR A 82 3.74 -4.90 11.76
C THR A 82 5.05 -4.19 12.08
N MET A 83 5.04 -2.86 12.32
CA MET A 83 6.23 -2.13 12.77
C MET A 83 6.64 -2.51 14.20
N MET A 84 5.68 -2.69 15.11
CA MET A 84 5.98 -3.16 16.47
C MET A 84 6.63 -4.54 16.46
N GLY A 85 6.16 -5.46 15.61
CA GLY A 85 6.79 -6.77 15.41
C GLY A 85 8.26 -6.67 14.95
N GLN A 86 8.59 -5.67 14.14
CA GLN A 86 9.98 -5.44 13.70
C GLN A 86 10.88 -4.92 14.81
N VAL A 87 10.40 -3.96 15.60
CA VAL A 87 11.18 -3.36 16.68
C VAL A 87 11.42 -4.35 17.82
N SER A 88 10.43 -5.22 18.10
CA SER A 88 10.49 -6.14 19.24
C SER A 88 11.07 -7.52 18.94
N GLY A 89 11.47 -7.80 17.69
CA GLY A 89 12.22 -9.01 17.33
C GLY A 89 11.49 -10.31 17.70
N TRP A 90 10.24 -10.46 17.25
CA TRP A 90 9.37 -11.57 17.65
C TRP A 90 10.01 -12.95 17.40
N HIS A 91 10.43 -13.60 18.48
CA HIS A 91 11.00 -14.96 18.51
C HIS A 91 10.12 -15.92 19.34
N GLY A 92 8.80 -15.98 19.09
CA GLY A 92 7.95 -16.94 19.83
C GLY A 92 6.56 -17.22 19.25
N PRO A 93 5.96 -18.39 19.60
CA PRO A 93 4.96 -19.13 18.80
C PRO A 93 3.51 -18.63 18.91
N SER A 94 3.30 -17.52 19.63
CA SER A 94 2.02 -16.90 20.01
C SER A 94 1.91 -15.43 19.54
N ALA A 95 2.71 -15.03 18.55
CA ALA A 95 2.97 -13.63 18.20
C ALA A 95 2.74 -13.27 16.71
N LEU A 96 1.58 -13.36 16.07
CA LEU A 96 0.19 -13.61 16.45
C LEU A 96 -0.41 -14.44 15.29
N PHE A 97 -0.41 -15.77 15.47
CA PHE A 97 -1.14 -16.76 14.67
C PHE A 97 -0.64 -17.12 13.25
N PHE A 98 0.54 -17.76 13.22
CA PHE A 98 1.02 -18.76 12.22
C PHE A 98 1.93 -18.34 11.05
N ALA A 99 3.06 -17.66 11.32
CA ALA A 99 4.29 -17.91 10.55
C ALA A 99 5.54 -17.51 11.35
N GLN A 100 6.59 -18.32 11.26
CA GLN A 100 7.87 -18.04 11.91
C GLN A 100 8.60 -16.88 11.24
N THR A 101 8.57 -15.79 12.01
CA THR A 101 9.49 -14.68 12.23
C THR A 101 11.04 -14.82 12.02
N GLU A 102 11.61 -15.60 11.08
CA GLU A 102 13.03 -15.46 10.70
C GLU A 102 13.46 -14.00 10.45
N ALA A 103 14.74 -13.69 10.69
CA ALA A 103 15.32 -12.34 10.66
C ALA A 103 15.19 -11.58 9.32
N THR A 104 14.58 -12.17 8.31
CA THR A 104 14.25 -11.62 6.98
C THR A 104 12.84 -11.02 6.89
N GLU A 105 11.98 -11.16 7.91
CA GLU A 105 10.57 -10.72 7.93
C GLU A 105 10.34 -9.29 8.38
N ARG A 106 10.96 -8.34 7.68
CA ARG A 106 10.71 -6.91 7.90
C ARG A 106 9.87 -6.38 6.76
N MET A 107 8.64 -5.93 7.05
CA MET A 107 7.91 -5.02 6.16
C MET A 107 8.83 -3.84 5.94
N ALA A 108 9.23 -3.60 4.69
CA ALA A 108 10.15 -2.51 4.41
C ALA A 108 9.59 -1.22 5.04
N MET A 109 10.39 -0.53 5.86
CA MET A 109 9.97 0.71 6.55
C MET A 109 9.38 1.72 5.56
N ILE A 110 9.90 1.70 4.32
CA ILE A 110 9.41 2.49 3.19
C ILE A 110 7.95 2.15 2.83
N THR A 111 7.55 0.88 2.84
CA THR A 111 6.15 0.48 2.59
C THR A 111 5.22 1.01 3.69
N ALA A 112 5.67 1.01 4.95
CA ALA A 112 4.90 1.55 6.06
C ALA A 112 4.73 3.07 5.92
N LEU A 113 5.82 3.77 5.62
CA LEU A 113 5.81 5.21 5.34
C LEU A 113 4.85 5.55 4.19
N VAL A 114 4.90 4.77 3.10
CA VAL A 114 3.99 4.91 1.94
C VAL A 114 2.53 4.81 2.37
N LEU A 115 2.17 3.81 3.17
CA LEU A 115 0.80 3.62 3.62
C LEU A 115 0.34 4.73 4.59
N VAL A 116 1.23 5.25 5.43
CA VAL A 116 0.94 6.40 6.30
C VAL A 116 0.69 7.67 5.46
N LEU A 117 1.54 7.93 4.46
CA LEU A 117 1.35 9.06 3.54
C LEU A 117 0.05 8.92 2.73
N TYR A 118 -0.28 7.70 2.29
CA TYR A 118 -1.55 7.39 1.66
C TYR A 118 -2.75 7.74 2.56
N VAL A 119 -2.75 7.29 3.83
CA VAL A 119 -3.84 7.59 4.77
C VAL A 119 -3.96 9.10 5.02
N TRP A 120 -2.84 9.81 5.11
CA TRP A 120 -2.85 11.26 5.23
C TRP A 120 -3.50 11.92 4.01
N ALA A 121 -3.13 11.50 2.79
CA ALA A 121 -3.71 11.99 1.55
C ALA A 121 -5.21 11.67 1.44
N ALA A 122 -5.63 10.45 1.77
CA ALA A 122 -7.04 10.05 1.78
C ALA A 122 -7.86 10.91 2.75
N ASN A 123 -7.34 11.23 3.94
CA ASN A 123 -7.99 12.14 4.87
C ASN A 123 -8.03 13.60 4.37
N ARG A 124 -7.07 14.01 3.52
CA ARG A 124 -7.07 15.35 2.89
C ARG A 124 -8.10 15.46 1.76
N ILE A 125 -8.35 14.38 1.02
CA ILE A 125 -9.47 14.28 0.07
C ILE A 125 -10.80 14.55 0.80
N LEU A 126 -11.03 13.90 1.94
CA LEU A 126 -12.24 14.11 2.76
C LEU A 126 -12.41 15.56 3.24
N LYS A 127 -11.30 16.29 3.42
CA LYS A 127 -11.27 17.71 3.81
C LYS A 127 -11.22 18.68 2.63
N ARG A 128 -11.32 18.20 1.37
CA ARG A 128 -11.21 19.00 0.14
C ARG A 128 -9.91 19.80 0.02
N SER A 129 -8.80 19.27 0.54
CA SER A 129 -7.49 19.90 0.51
C SER A 129 -6.61 19.20 -0.53
N PHE A 130 -6.81 19.53 -1.81
CA PHE A 130 -6.29 18.75 -2.94
C PHE A 130 -4.81 18.97 -3.27
N PHE A 131 -4.27 20.17 -3.10
CA PHE A 131 -2.84 20.44 -3.33
C PHE A 131 -1.90 19.48 -2.58
N ALA A 132 -2.22 19.22 -1.31
CA ALA A 132 -1.50 18.26 -0.49
C ALA A 132 -1.59 16.81 -1.01
N VAL A 133 -2.73 16.44 -1.59
CA VAL A 133 -2.98 15.13 -2.20
C VAL A 133 -2.18 15.00 -3.50
N GLU A 134 -2.10 16.06 -4.32
CA GLU A 134 -1.30 16.08 -5.55
C GLU A 134 0.18 15.87 -5.26
N CYS A 135 0.76 16.64 -4.33
CA CYS A 135 2.16 16.52 -3.98
C CYS A 135 2.50 15.09 -3.52
N ILE A 136 1.66 14.50 -2.67
CA ILE A 136 1.87 13.11 -2.21
C ILE A 136 1.65 12.09 -3.32
N GLY A 137 0.64 12.30 -4.16
CA GLY A 137 0.36 11.45 -5.32
C GLY A 137 1.57 11.41 -6.26
N VAL A 138 2.10 12.57 -6.65
CA VAL A 138 3.29 12.66 -7.52
C VAL A 138 4.51 12.03 -6.85
N LEU A 139 4.81 12.39 -5.59
CA LEU A 139 5.94 11.82 -4.86
C LEU A 139 5.84 10.29 -4.75
N GLY A 140 4.65 9.78 -4.45
CA GLY A 140 4.38 8.36 -4.33
C GLY A 140 4.54 7.60 -5.65
N ILE A 141 4.06 8.17 -6.76
CA ILE A 141 4.25 7.62 -8.12
C ILE A 141 5.74 7.60 -8.47
N SER A 142 6.46 8.70 -8.27
CA SER A 142 7.90 8.79 -8.56
C SER A 142 8.70 7.78 -7.73
N ALA A 143 8.39 7.62 -6.44
CA ALA A 143 9.04 6.63 -5.59
C ALA A 143 8.72 5.19 -6.04
N ALA A 144 7.46 4.89 -6.39
CA ALA A 144 7.05 3.59 -6.90
C ALA A 144 7.75 3.24 -8.23
N LEU A 145 7.89 4.21 -9.13
CA LEU A 145 8.61 4.05 -10.40
C LEU A 145 10.10 3.80 -10.17
N ALA A 146 10.74 4.58 -9.29
CA ALA A 146 12.15 4.40 -8.97
C ALA A 146 12.43 2.99 -8.41
N ILE A 147 11.61 2.52 -7.46
CA ILE A 147 11.74 1.17 -6.89
C ILE A 147 11.48 0.08 -7.94
N THR A 148 10.52 0.30 -8.83
CA THR A 148 10.19 -0.62 -9.93
C THR A 148 11.37 -0.74 -10.89
N LEU A 149 11.95 0.39 -11.30
CA LEU A 149 13.13 0.42 -12.17
C LEU A 149 14.33 -0.28 -11.50
N MET A 150 14.59 0.00 -10.23
CA MET A 150 15.66 -0.65 -9.46
C MET A 150 15.49 -2.18 -9.41
N ASN A 151 14.27 -2.68 -9.23
CA ASN A 151 13.96 -4.11 -9.26
C ASN A 151 14.19 -4.71 -10.65
N LEU A 152 13.85 -3.99 -11.73
CA LEU A 152 14.02 -4.46 -13.11
C LEU A 152 15.49 -4.45 -13.55
N THR A 153 16.29 -3.49 -13.07
CA THR A 153 17.71 -3.37 -13.42
C THR A 153 18.64 -4.21 -12.56
N GLY A 154 18.12 -4.88 -11.52
CA GLY A 154 18.92 -5.70 -10.60
C GLY A 154 19.95 -4.90 -9.78
N THR A 155 19.77 -3.58 -9.64
CA THR A 155 20.71 -2.67 -8.98
C THR A 155 20.51 -2.58 -7.47
N THR A 156 19.93 -3.61 -6.86
CA THR A 156 19.54 -3.64 -5.44
C THR A 156 20.72 -3.63 -4.46
N ASP A 157 21.94 -3.86 -4.94
CA ASP A 157 23.16 -3.98 -4.12
C ASP A 157 23.97 -2.67 -3.97
N LEU A 158 23.43 -1.53 -4.42
CA LEU A 158 24.09 -0.23 -4.24
C LEU A 158 24.05 0.22 -2.75
N PRO A 159 25.17 0.76 -2.21
CA PRO A 159 25.23 1.23 -0.83
C PRO A 159 24.23 2.36 -0.57
N GLY A 160 23.40 2.20 0.46
CA GLY A 160 22.29 3.12 0.80
C GLY A 160 20.90 2.58 0.46
N LEU A 161 20.78 1.52 -0.33
CA LEU A 161 19.50 0.87 -0.70
C LEU A 161 19.02 -0.21 0.28
N SER A 162 19.67 -0.37 1.44
CA SER A 162 19.28 -1.35 2.47
C SER A 162 17.87 -1.14 3.00
N TYR A 163 17.31 0.07 2.89
CA TYR A 163 15.93 0.39 3.30
C TYR A 163 14.88 0.00 2.24
N THR A 164 15.28 -0.12 0.97
CA THR A 164 14.46 -0.62 -0.13
C THR A 164 14.59 -2.14 -0.34
N ALA A 165 15.61 -2.75 0.27
CA ALA A 165 15.80 -4.20 0.27
C ALA A 165 14.54 -4.88 0.85
N GLY A 166 13.88 -5.71 0.04
CA GLY A 166 12.63 -6.39 0.41
C GLY A 166 11.34 -5.77 -0.14
N ILE A 167 11.38 -4.62 -0.83
CA ILE A 167 10.23 -4.13 -1.58
C ILE A 167 10.16 -4.88 -2.92
N SER A 168 9.15 -5.74 -3.07
CA SER A 168 8.93 -6.43 -4.33
C SER A 168 8.40 -5.51 -5.41
N LEU A 169 8.68 -5.87 -6.67
CA LEU A 169 8.08 -5.29 -7.87
C LEU A 169 6.55 -5.18 -7.78
N GLN A 170 5.87 -6.18 -7.22
CA GLN A 170 4.42 -6.16 -7.06
C GLN A 170 3.96 -5.09 -6.06
N THR A 171 4.64 -4.93 -4.92
CA THR A 171 4.30 -3.89 -3.94
C THR A 171 4.51 -2.50 -4.52
N SER A 172 5.60 -2.28 -5.26
CA SER A 172 5.87 -0.97 -5.88
C SER A 172 4.82 -0.63 -6.94
N VAL A 173 4.42 -1.60 -7.77
CA VAL A 173 3.34 -1.41 -8.77
C VAL A 173 2.01 -1.09 -8.10
N LEU A 174 1.60 -1.84 -7.07
CA LEU A 174 0.33 -1.58 -6.37
C LEU A 174 0.31 -0.23 -5.65
N ALA A 175 1.42 0.14 -5.01
CA ALA A 175 1.58 1.46 -4.41
C ALA A 175 1.48 2.56 -5.48
N GLY A 176 2.14 2.38 -6.62
CA GLY A 176 2.06 3.30 -7.76
C GLY A 176 0.63 3.49 -8.26
N LEU A 177 -0.16 2.42 -8.39
CA LEU A 177 -1.56 2.49 -8.80
C LEU A 177 -2.44 3.23 -7.77
N LEU A 178 -2.20 3.03 -6.46
CA LEU A 178 -2.91 3.79 -5.42
C LEU A 178 -2.59 5.28 -5.45
N PHE A 179 -1.32 5.64 -5.61
CA PHE A 179 -0.94 7.06 -5.71
C PHE A 179 -1.41 7.69 -7.03
N LEU A 180 -1.44 6.92 -8.12
CA LEU A 180 -2.07 7.36 -9.36
C LEU A 180 -3.57 7.65 -9.16
N ALA A 181 -4.28 6.79 -8.42
CA ALA A 181 -5.67 7.04 -8.07
C ALA A 181 -5.84 8.32 -7.22
N LEU A 182 -4.95 8.57 -6.25
CA LEU A 182 -4.94 9.82 -5.47
C LEU A 182 -4.73 11.06 -6.35
N SER A 183 -3.74 11.01 -7.25
CA SER A 183 -3.45 12.11 -8.18
C SER A 183 -4.63 12.41 -9.10
N ILE A 184 -5.27 11.38 -9.67
CA ILE A 184 -6.43 11.55 -10.55
C ILE A 184 -7.56 12.28 -9.82
N VAL A 185 -7.85 11.92 -8.56
CA VAL A 185 -8.88 12.59 -7.77
C VAL A 185 -8.56 14.06 -7.57
N ALA A 186 -7.31 14.36 -7.21
CA ALA A 186 -6.92 15.73 -6.93
C ALA A 186 -7.00 16.63 -8.18
N PHE A 187 -6.49 16.17 -9.33
CA PHE A 187 -6.55 16.94 -10.58
C PHE A 187 -7.96 17.11 -11.15
N GLY A 188 -8.84 16.14 -10.91
CA GLY A 188 -10.17 16.19 -11.49
C GLY A 188 -11.17 17.06 -10.74
N ASP A 189 -10.99 17.27 -9.43
CA ASP A 189 -11.82 18.18 -8.63
C ASP A 189 -11.41 19.66 -8.85
N GLU A 190 -10.14 19.92 -9.18
CA GLU A 190 -9.68 21.26 -9.58
C GLU A 190 -10.29 21.74 -10.91
N GLN A 191 -10.70 20.83 -11.81
CA GLN A 191 -11.35 21.18 -13.07
C GLN A 191 -12.83 21.52 -12.86
N GLU A 192 -13.57 20.77 -12.03
CA GLU A 192 -14.99 21.05 -11.72
C GLU A 192 -15.18 22.37 -10.96
N THR A 193 -14.17 22.83 -10.21
CA THR A 193 -14.24 24.13 -9.49
C THR A 193 -13.82 25.33 -10.34
N ARG A 194 -13.27 25.12 -11.55
CA ARG A 194 -12.79 26.19 -12.45
C ARG A 194 -13.67 26.41 -13.69
N GLU A 195 -14.68 25.56 -13.94
CA GLU A 195 -15.69 25.82 -14.96
C GLU A 195 -16.83 26.70 -14.38
N PRO A 196 -17.05 27.92 -14.88
CA PRO A 196 -18.13 28.82 -14.45
C PRO A 196 -19.50 28.46 -15.02
#